data_AF-A0A3A5JIQ0-F1
#
_entry.id   AF-A0A3A5JIQ0-F1
#
_cell.length_a   1.000
_cell.length_b   1.000
_cell.length_c   1.000
_cell.angle_alpha   90.00
_cell.angle_beta   90.00
_cell.angle_gamma   90.00
#
_symmetry.space_group_name_H-M   'P 1'
#
loop_
_entity.id
_entity.type
_entity.pdbx_description
1 polymer ?
#
loop_
_entity_poly.entity_id
_entity_poly.type
_entity_poly.pdbx_seq_one_letter_code
_entity_poly.pdbx_strand_id
1 'polypeptide(L)' 'MPYKLRREKVNAGREQVPFFLRDEVVEAESDLQDALEEMVGENVYKSDYREAAMVVAQRNPKLVAEILREWGYDLDAT' A
#
# COMPACT_ATOMS: atom_id res chain seq x y z
N MET A 1 -12.22 -14.96 11.54
CA MET A 1 -13.03 -14.19 10.57
C MET A 1 -12.18 -13.11 9.93
N PRO A 2 -12.33 -12.86 8.61
CA PRO A 2 -11.69 -11.76 7.87
C PRO A 2 -11.84 -10.39 8.56
N TYR A 3 -10.84 -9.51 8.43
CA TYR A 3 -10.83 -8.20 9.09
C TYR A 3 -12.01 -7.30 8.69
N LYS A 4 -12.33 -7.21 7.38
CA LYS A 4 -13.48 -6.43 6.87
C LYS A 4 -14.82 -6.84 7.51
N LEU A 5 -14.99 -8.12 7.85
CA LEU A 5 -16.22 -8.67 8.44
C LEU A 5 -16.31 -8.50 9.97
N ARG A 6 -15.23 -8.09 10.64
CA ARG A 6 -15.18 -7.96 12.11
C ARG A 6 -15.22 -6.52 12.62
N ARG A 7 -15.05 -5.53 11.74
CA ARG A 7 -14.91 -4.12 12.14
C ARG A 7 -16.20 -3.35 11.91
N GLU A 8 -16.45 -2.35 12.75
CA GLU A 8 -17.60 -1.45 12.60
C GLU A 8 -17.32 -0.27 11.66
N LYS A 9 -16.05 0.18 11.59
CA LYS A 9 -15.61 1.30 10.76
C LYS A 9 -14.32 0.95 10.04
N VAL A 10 -14.08 1.60 8.91
CA VAL A 10 -12.89 1.37 8.10
C VAL A 10 -11.59 1.64 8.86
N ASN A 11 -11.59 2.58 9.80
CA ASN A 11 -10.41 2.96 10.60
C ASN A 11 -10.31 2.24 11.97
N ALA A 12 -11.19 1.29 12.27
CA ALA A 12 -11.21 0.65 13.58
C ALA A 12 -9.92 -0.14 13.85
N GLY A 13 -9.25 0.17 14.97
CA GLY A 13 -7.99 -0.47 15.38
C GLY A 13 -6.75 -0.01 14.61
N ARG A 14 -6.82 1.13 13.91
CA ARG A 14 -5.70 1.69 13.15
C ARG A 14 -5.15 2.95 13.84
N GLU A 15 -3.83 3.10 13.81
CA GLU A 15 -3.16 4.36 14.11
C GLU A 15 -3.00 5.20 12.84
N GLN A 16 -3.09 6.53 12.95
CA GLN A 16 -2.88 7.42 11.81
C GLN A 16 -1.38 7.63 11.59
N VAL A 17 -0.89 7.23 10.41
CA VAL A 17 0.52 7.38 10.03
C VAL A 17 0.60 8.31 8.81
N PRO A 18 1.24 9.49 8.94
CA PRO A 18 1.43 10.40 7.81
C PRO A 18 2.58 9.93 6.91
N PHE A 19 2.40 10.00 5.59
CA PHE A 19 3.44 9.77 4.59
C PHE A 19 3.66 11.02 3.74
N PHE A 20 4.92 11.27 3.37
CA PHE A 20 5.27 12.18 2.28
C PHE A 20 5.60 11.33 1.06
N LEU A 21 4.76 11.44 0.02
CA LEU A 21 4.89 10.69 -1.22
C LEU A 21 5.13 11.67 -2.37
N ARG A 22 5.85 11.22 -3.41
CA ARG A 22 5.95 11.96 -4.67
C ARG A 22 4.61 11.97 -5.39
N ASP A 23 4.33 13.02 -6.16
CA ASP A 23 3.04 13.20 -6.84
C ASP A 23 2.70 12.01 -7.73
N GLU A 24 3.68 11.48 -8.49
CA GLU A 24 3.50 10.31 -9.35
C GLU A 24 3.00 9.05 -8.59
N VAL A 25 3.37 8.90 -7.31
CA VAL A 25 2.94 7.77 -6.48
C VAL A 25 1.51 7.99 -5.99
N VAL A 26 1.14 9.23 -5.69
CA VAL A 26 -0.22 9.59 -5.26
C VAL A 26 -1.20 9.45 -6.42
N GLU A 27 -0.80 9.81 -7.63
CA GLU A 27 -1.62 9.67 -8.84
C GLU A 27 -1.85 8.20 -9.20
N ALA A 28 -0.82 7.35 -9.10
CA ALA A 28 -0.93 5.92 -9.40
C ALA A 28 -1.82 5.12 -8.40
N GLU A 29 -2.23 5.73 -7.28
CA GLU A 29 -3.10 5.08 -6.30
C GLU A 29 -4.53 4.84 -6.80
N SER A 30 -5.05 5.66 -7.72
CA SER A 30 -6.36 5.39 -8.33
C SER A 30 -6.31 4.13 -9.17
N ASP A 31 -5.28 4.00 -10.01
CA ASP A 31 -5.14 2.87 -10.93
C ASP A 31 -4.95 1.56 -10.16
N LEU A 32 -4.18 1.58 -9.07
CA LEU A 32 -4.06 0.45 -8.17
C LEU A 32 -5.40 0.09 -7.54
N GLN A 33 -6.17 1.07 -7.08
CA GLN A 33 -7.47 0.81 -6.46
C GLN A 33 -8.43 0.18 -7.46
N ASP A 34 -8.55 0.75 -8.67
CA ASP A 34 -9.44 0.24 -9.72
C ASP A 34 -9.08 -1.21 -10.09
N ALA A 35 -7.79 -1.51 -10.25
CA ALA A 35 -7.31 -2.87 -10.51
C ALA A 35 -7.67 -3.84 -9.37
N LEU A 36 -7.56 -3.41 -8.11
CA LEU A 36 -7.94 -4.25 -6.96
C LEU A 36 -9.45 -4.47 -6.88
N GLU A 37 -10.26 -3.45 -7.18
CA GLU A 37 -11.71 -3.57 -7.20
C GLU A 37 -12.17 -4.53 -8.30
N GLU A 38 -11.55 -4.48 -9.48
CA GLU A 38 -11.77 -5.44 -10.56
C GLU A 38 -11.40 -6.87 -10.14
N MET A 39 -10.23 -7.06 -9.54
CA MET A 39 -9.73 -8.40 -9.14
C MET A 39 -10.55 -9.04 -8.01
N VAL A 40 -11.00 -8.24 -7.04
CA VAL A 40 -11.74 -8.74 -5.86
C VAL A 40 -13.25 -8.77 -6.12
N GLY A 41 -13.74 -7.99 -7.10
CA GLY A 41 -15.15 -7.93 -7.46
C GLY A 41 -16.01 -7.09 -6.50
N GLU A 42 -15.40 -6.17 -5.76
CA GLU A 42 -16.09 -5.24 -4.85
C GLU A 42 -15.26 -3.98 -4.60
N ASN A 43 -15.92 -2.90 -4.15
CA ASN A 43 -15.25 -1.66 -3.79
C ASN A 43 -14.24 -1.88 -2.64
N VAL A 44 -13.06 -1.28 -2.78
CA VAL A 44 -11.95 -1.42 -1.83
C VAL A 44 -11.65 -0.06 -1.23
N TYR A 45 -11.81 0.09 0.09
CA TYR A 45 -11.50 1.36 0.73
C TYR A 45 -10.01 1.69 0.64
N LYS A 46 -9.69 2.97 0.41
CA LYS A 46 -8.31 3.46 0.34
C LYS A 46 -7.43 3.07 1.52
N SER A 47 -7.98 3.17 2.73
CA SER A 47 -7.26 2.76 3.93
C SER A 47 -7.03 1.25 4.03
N ASP A 48 -7.85 0.43 3.37
CA ASP A 48 -7.67 -1.03 3.32
C ASP A 48 -6.60 -1.44 2.34
N TYR A 49 -6.63 -0.95 1.09
CA TYR A 49 -5.59 -1.36 0.16
C TYR A 49 -4.23 -0.81 0.57
N ARG A 50 -4.15 0.36 1.20
CA ARG A 50 -2.88 0.88 1.75
C ARG A 50 -2.31 -0.01 2.84
N GLU A 51 -3.17 -0.47 3.77
CA GLU A 51 -2.75 -1.43 4.79
C GLU A 51 -2.37 -2.78 4.16
N ALA A 52 -3.15 -3.28 3.20
CA ALA A 52 -2.85 -4.52 2.48
C ALA A 52 -1.53 -4.43 1.70
N ALA A 53 -1.27 -3.31 1.03
CA ALA A 53 -0.01 -3.05 0.33
C ALA A 53 1.17 -3.06 1.31
N MET A 54 1.03 -2.45 2.49
CA MET A 54 2.04 -2.51 3.54
C MET A 54 2.25 -3.94 4.06
N VAL A 55 1.20 -4.72 4.25
CA VAL A 55 1.30 -6.14 4.62
C VAL A 55 2.04 -6.95 3.55
N VAL A 56 1.76 -6.71 2.27
CA VAL A 56 2.48 -7.35 1.15
C VAL A 56 3.96 -6.95 1.18
N ALA A 57 4.27 -5.67 1.36
CA ALA A 57 5.64 -5.17 1.46
C ALA A 57 6.41 -5.81 2.63
N GLN A 58 5.79 -5.90 3.81
CA GLN A 58 6.36 -6.54 5.00
C GLN A 58 6.62 -8.04 4.80
N ARG A 59 5.74 -8.73 4.08
CA ARG A 59 5.90 -10.16 3.75
C ARG A 59 6.90 -10.40 2.61
N ASN A 60 7.15 -9.40 1.78
CA ASN A 60 8.00 -9.51 0.59
C ASN A 60 9.06 -8.38 0.57
N PRO A 61 9.95 -8.28 1.58
CA PRO A 61 10.88 -7.15 1.71
C PRO A 61 11.86 -7.05 0.53
N LYS A 62 12.09 -8.13 -0.22
CA LYS A 62 12.93 -8.11 -1.42
C LYS A 62 12.37 -7.21 -2.53
N LEU A 63 11.06 -7.19 -2.74
CA LEU A 63 10.42 -6.33 -3.73
C LEU A 63 10.55 -4.85 -3.36
N VAL A 64 10.45 -4.54 -2.06
CA VAL A 64 10.71 -3.19 -1.55
C VAL A 64 12.18 -2.82 -1.78
N ALA A 65 13.10 -3.73 -1.50
CA ALA A 65 14.52 -3.49 -1.72
C ALA A 65 14.86 -3.23 -3.20
N GLU A 66 14.21 -3.90 -4.14
CA GLU A 66 14.38 -3.64 -5.57
C GLU A 66 14.02 -2.19 -5.93
N ILE A 67 12.87 -1.70 -5.48
CA ILE A 67 12.46 -0.29 -5.66
C ILE A 67 13.44 0.68 -4.98
N LEU A 68 13.90 0.36 -3.76
CA LEU A 68 14.89 1.20 -3.08
C LEU A 68 16.22 1.27 -3.84
N ARG A 69 16.67 0.18 -4.46
CA ARG A 69 17.88 0.17 -5.30
C ARG A 69 17.68 0.98 -6.59
N GLU A 70 16.50 0.90 -7.21
CA GLU A 70 16.16 1.80 -8.33
C GLU A 70 16.24 3.28 -7.93
N TRP A 71 15.92 3.59 -6.67
CA TRP A 71 16.08 4.94 -6.11
C TRP A 71 17.51 5.25 -5.65
N GLY A 72 18.44 4.31 -5.79
CA GLY A 72 19.86 4.50 -5.55
C GLY A 72 20.35 4.17 -4.14
N TYR A 73 19.59 3.44 -3.30
CA TYR A 73 20.02 3.09 -1.94
C TYR A 73 21.27 2.18 -1.86
N ASP A 74 21.72 1.60 -2.98
CA ASP A 74 22.95 0.81 -3.10
C ASP A 74 23.99 1.43 -4.04
N LEU A 75 23.77 2.68 -4.47
CA LEU A 75 24.76 3.44 -5.20
C LEU A 75 25.70 4.12 -4.20
N ASP A 76 26.99 3.82 -4.29
CA ASP A 76 27.99 4.62 -3.58
C ASP A 76 27.96 6.04 -4.15
N ALA A 77 27.79 7.04 -3.28
CA ALA A 77 27.95 8.44 -3.64
C ALA A 77 29.42 8.66 -4.03
N THR A 78 29.71 8.53 -5.33
CA THR A 78 31.03 8.84 -5.90
C THR A 78 31.15 10.34 -6.13
#